data_AF-A0A7Y5V538-F1
#
_entry.id   AF-A0A7Y5V538-F1
#
_cell.length_a   1.000
_cell.length_b   1.000
_cell.length_c   1.000
_cell.angle_alpha   90.00
_cell.angle_beta   90.00
_cell.angle_gamma   90.00
#
_symmetry.space_group_name_H-M   'P 1'
#
loop_
_entity.id
_entity.type
_entity.pdbx_description
1 polymer ?
#
loop_
_entity_poly.entity_id
_entity_poly.type
_entity_poly.pdbx_seq_one_letter_code
_entity_poly.pdbx_strand_id
1 'polypeptide(L)'
;MLRITQNNSPDRAKSYYSTSDYYSEGQELVGVWKGKGAARLGLTGNVGREDWDALCENRHPANGETLTPRTKRERRVGYDFNFHVPKSVSILYGLTRDERILDAFRESVEATMEDIEAEMQTRVR
;
A
#
# COMPACT_ATOMS: atom_id res chain seq x y z
N MET A 1 -8.02 12.12 8.52
CA MET A 1 -9.06 11.08 8.43
C MET A 1 -8.44 9.85 7.81
N LEU A 2 -8.60 8.69 8.46
CA LEU A 2 -8.19 7.40 7.90
C LEU A 2 -9.43 6.68 7.35
N ARG A 3 -9.38 6.27 6.09
CA ARG A 3 -10.39 5.43 5.45
C ARG A 3 -9.79 4.08 5.12
N ILE A 4 -10.47 3.01 5.52
CA ILE A 4 -10.02 1.63 5.30
C ILE A 4 -10.99 0.93 4.36
N THR A 5 -10.48 0.44 3.24
CA THR A 5 -11.27 -0.29 2.24
C THR A 5 -10.72 -1.71 2.12
N GLN A 6 -11.58 -2.71 2.31
CA GLN A 6 -11.19 -4.11 2.10
C GLN A 6 -11.26 -4.46 0.62
N ASN A 7 -10.18 -5.04 0.07
CA ASN A 7 -10.19 -5.55 -1.30
C ASN A 7 -10.36 -7.08 -1.32
N ASN A 8 -11.36 -7.53 -2.08
CA ASN A 8 -11.76 -8.94 -2.19
C ASN A 8 -11.53 -9.53 -3.59
N SER A 9 -10.93 -8.76 -4.50
CA SER A 9 -10.67 -9.18 -5.87
C SER A 9 -9.24 -8.83 -6.25
N PRO A 10 -8.43 -9.80 -6.72
CA PRO A 10 -7.10 -9.54 -7.24
C PRO A 10 -7.14 -8.50 -8.36
N ASP A 11 -8.08 -8.60 -9.29
CA ASP A 11 -8.20 -7.68 -10.43
C ASP A 11 -8.44 -6.24 -9.98
N ARG A 12 -9.30 -6.02 -8.97
CA ARG A 12 -9.50 -4.69 -8.37
C ARG A 12 -8.29 -4.19 -7.59
N ALA A 13 -7.43 -5.07 -7.08
CA ALA A 13 -6.22 -4.68 -6.38
C ALA A 13 -5.11 -4.30 -7.37
N LYS A 14 -5.02 -5.02 -8.48
CA LYS A 14 -4.11 -4.72 -9.59
C LYS A 14 -4.49 -3.43 -10.32
N SER A 15 -5.79 -3.12 -10.41
CA SER A 15 -6.23 -1.89 -11.06
C SER A 15 -5.73 -0.62 -10.37
N TYR A 16 -5.27 -0.70 -9.12
CA TYR A 16 -4.60 0.40 -8.43
C TYR A 16 -3.38 0.89 -9.23
N TYR A 17 -2.60 -0.05 -9.78
CA TYR A 17 -1.45 0.21 -10.66
C TYR A 17 -1.83 0.56 -12.10
N SER A 18 -3.00 0.14 -12.59
CA SER A 18 -3.43 0.48 -13.95
C SER A 18 -4.12 1.84 -14.02
N THR A 19 -4.70 2.31 -12.91
CA THR A 19 -5.36 3.61 -12.84
C THR A 19 -4.33 4.74 -12.73
N SER A 20 -3.22 4.52 -12.01
CA SER A 20 -2.08 5.44 -12.00
C SER A 20 -1.55 5.71 -13.42
N ASP A 21 -1.56 4.72 -14.32
CA ASP A 21 -1.13 4.90 -15.71
C ASP A 21 -2.06 5.82 -16.53
N TYR A 22 -3.36 5.86 -16.24
CA TYR A 22 -4.34 6.62 -17.04
C TYR A 22 -4.40 8.12 -16.68
N TYR A 23 -3.87 8.51 -15.52
CA TYR A 23 -3.77 9.90 -15.05
C TYR A 23 -2.37 10.52 -15.27
N SER A 24 -1.51 9.86 -16.05
CA SER A 24 -0.06 10.13 -16.20
C SER A 24 0.36 11.42 -16.93
N GLU A 25 -0.38 12.52 -16.80
CA GLU A 25 0.08 13.84 -17.27
C GLU A 25 0.79 14.68 -16.19
N GLY A 26 1.43 14.03 -15.22
CA GLY A 26 2.47 14.67 -14.41
C GLY A 26 2.52 14.24 -12.96
N GLN A 27 3.57 13.49 -12.63
CA GLN A 27 4.10 13.32 -11.26
C GLN A 27 3.21 12.54 -10.27
N GLU A 28 3.09 11.22 -10.41
CA GLU A 28 2.86 10.38 -9.22
C GLU A 28 4.16 9.75 -8.72
N LEU A 29 4.32 9.80 -7.39
CA LEU A 29 5.40 9.16 -6.64
C LEU A 29 5.24 7.64 -6.75
N VAL A 30 6.28 6.97 -7.24
CA VAL A 30 6.36 5.50 -7.23
C VAL A 30 6.16 5.00 -5.80
N GLY A 31 5.25 4.04 -5.60
CA GLY A 31 5.03 3.43 -4.29
C GLY A 31 6.31 2.82 -3.73
N VAL A 32 6.45 2.76 -2.41
CA VAL A 32 7.64 2.23 -1.73
C VAL A 32 7.24 1.09 -0.79
N TRP A 33 7.98 -0.01 -0.83
CA TRP A 33 7.81 -1.13 0.08
C TRP A 33 8.16 -0.72 1.52
N LYS A 34 7.26 -1.03 2.45
CA LYS A 34 7.41 -0.75 3.88
C LYS A 34 6.92 -1.96 4.70
N GLY A 35 7.34 -2.01 5.96
CA GLY A 35 6.96 -3.05 6.92
C GLY A 35 7.91 -4.25 6.95
N LYS A 36 7.94 -4.92 8.10
CA LYS A 36 8.69 -6.16 8.37
C LYS A 36 8.25 -7.29 7.45
N GLY A 37 6.98 -7.32 7.06
CA GLY A 37 6.47 -8.30 6.08
C GLY A 37 7.17 -8.20 4.73
N ALA A 38 7.31 -6.98 4.19
CA ALA A 38 8.03 -6.73 2.94
C ALA A 38 9.51 -7.11 3.06
N ALA A 39 10.16 -6.71 4.16
CA ALA A 39 11.56 -7.08 4.42
C ALA A 39 11.79 -8.60 4.47
N ARG A 40 10.89 -9.36 5.08
CA ARG A 40 10.95 -10.83 5.13
C ARG A 40 10.79 -11.49 3.75
N LEU A 41 10.05 -10.84 2.85
CA LEU A 41 9.87 -11.27 1.47
C LEU A 41 11.00 -10.78 0.54
N GLY A 42 11.96 -10.02 1.05
CA GLY A 42 13.03 -9.40 0.25
C GLY A 42 12.56 -8.21 -0.60
N LEU A 43 11.38 -7.65 -0.31
CA LEU A 43 10.81 -6.53 -1.04
C LEU A 43 11.27 -5.20 -0.41
N THR A 44 12.05 -4.42 -1.15
CA THR A 44 12.60 -3.14 -0.69
C THR A 44 12.58 -2.11 -1.81
N GLY A 45 12.59 -0.82 -1.45
CA GLY A 45 12.60 0.27 -2.43
C GLY A 45 11.27 0.40 -3.15
N ASN A 46 11.31 0.71 -4.44
CA ASN A 46 10.12 0.99 -5.23
C ASN A 46 9.29 -0.28 -5.47
N VAL A 47 7.97 -0.13 -5.41
CA VAL A 47 7.02 -1.21 -5.65
C VAL A 47 6.91 -1.44 -7.16
N GLY A 48 7.37 -2.61 -7.60
CA GLY A 48 7.25 -3.08 -8.98
C GLY A 48 5.90 -3.73 -9.27
N ARG A 49 5.41 -3.59 -10.51
CA ARG A 49 4.12 -4.15 -10.93
C ARG A 49 4.08 -5.68 -10.79
N GLU A 50 5.13 -6.37 -11.24
CA GLU A 50 5.17 -7.84 -11.24
C GLU A 50 5.11 -8.39 -9.80
N ASP A 51 5.86 -7.79 -8.89
CA ASP A 51 5.84 -8.15 -7.47
C ASP A 51 4.47 -7.90 -6.84
N TRP A 52 3.87 -6.73 -7.12
CA TRP A 52 2.52 -6.39 -6.64
C TRP A 52 1.46 -7.37 -7.14
N ASP A 53 1.50 -7.70 -8.44
CA ASP A 53 0.57 -8.64 -9.06
C ASP A 53 0.71 -10.04 -8.45
N ALA A 54 1.94 -10.50 -8.19
CA ALA A 54 2.20 -11.76 -7.51
C ALA A 54 1.57 -11.80 -6.12
N LEU A 55 1.76 -10.75 -5.30
CA LEU A 55 1.11 -10.65 -3.98
C LEU A 55 -0.41 -10.64 -4.09
N CYS A 56 -0.97 -9.92 -5.07
CA CYS A 56 -2.40 -9.90 -5.36
C CYS A 56 -2.95 -11.28 -5.75
N GLU A 57 -2.11 -12.15 -6.28
CA GLU A 57 -2.46 -13.53 -6.65
C GLU A 57 -2.07 -14.58 -5.61
N ASN A 58 -1.71 -14.16 -4.39
CA ASN A 58 -1.30 -15.05 -3.28
C ASN A 58 0.00 -15.83 -3.61
N ARG A 59 0.88 -15.26 -4.43
CA ARG A 59 2.18 -15.83 -4.77
C ARG A 59 3.33 -15.00 -4.20
N HIS A 60 4.36 -15.68 -3.75
CA HIS A 60 5.60 -15.06 -3.34
C HIS A 60 6.35 -14.56 -4.59
N PRO A 61 6.77 -13.29 -4.65
CA PRO A 61 7.35 -12.71 -5.87
C PRO A 61 8.64 -13.40 -6.35
N ALA A 62 9.53 -13.79 -5.43
CA ALA A 62 10.80 -14.41 -5.79
C ALA A 62 10.73 -15.88 -6.26
N ASN A 63 9.84 -16.70 -5.69
CA ASN A 63 9.85 -18.16 -5.92
C ASN A 63 8.50 -18.73 -6.42
N GLY A 64 7.45 -17.91 -6.47
CA GLY A 64 6.12 -18.30 -6.94
C GLY A 64 5.31 -19.15 -5.97
N GLU A 65 5.84 -19.50 -4.80
CA GLU A 65 5.13 -20.30 -3.80
C GLU A 65 3.90 -19.58 -3.26
N THR A 66 2.90 -20.34 -2.80
CA THR A 66 1.70 -19.74 -2.24
C THR A 66 1.95 -19.13 -0.86
N LEU A 67 1.61 -17.85 -0.68
CA LEU A 67 1.80 -17.14 0.60
C LEU A 67 0.88 -17.64 1.72
N THR A 68 -0.29 -18.17 1.33
CA THR A 68 -1.25 -18.76 2.26
C THR A 68 -1.70 -20.14 1.80
N PRO A 69 -2.04 -21.07 2.72
CA PRO A 69 -2.37 -22.45 2.37
C PRO A 69 -3.61 -22.64 1.47
N ARG A 70 -4.45 -21.61 1.31
CA ARG A 70 -5.72 -21.70 0.57
C ARG A 70 -5.94 -20.48 -0.28
N THR A 71 -6.07 -20.68 -1.58
CA THR A 71 -6.56 -19.67 -2.52
C THR A 71 -8.05 -19.90 -2.77
N LYS A 72 -8.87 -18.86 -2.56
CA LYS A 72 -10.32 -18.87 -2.84
C LYS A 72 -10.67 -17.71 -3.78
N ARG A 73 -11.73 -17.88 -4.57
CA ARG A 73 -12.20 -16.90 -5.57
C ARG A 73 -12.48 -15.51 -4.98
N GLU A 74 -12.99 -15.44 -3.75
CA GLU A 74 -13.33 -14.20 -3.04
C GLU A 74 -12.46 -14.04 -1.78
N ARG A 75 -11.16 -14.32 -1.91
CA ARG A 75 -10.24 -14.08 -0.80
C ARG A 75 -10.13 -12.58 -0.54
N ARG A 76 -9.93 -12.23 0.72
CA ARG A 76 -9.39 -10.91 1.07
C ARG A 76 -7.97 -10.82 0.50
N VAL A 77 -7.77 -9.92 -0.46
CA VAL A 77 -6.47 -9.65 -1.08
C VAL A 77 -5.62 -8.81 -0.15
N GLY A 78 -6.23 -7.77 0.41
CA GLY A 78 -5.60 -6.85 1.35
C GLY A 78 -6.56 -5.77 1.80
N TYR A 79 -6.00 -4.79 2.49
CA TYR A 79 -6.68 -3.59 2.93
C TYR A 79 -5.96 -2.38 2.35
N ASP A 80 -6.75 -1.43 1.88
CA ASP A 80 -6.28 -0.14 1.40
C ASP A 80 -6.56 0.92 2.49
N PHE A 81 -5.48 1.50 3.00
CA PHE A 81 -5.49 2.53 4.05
C PHE A 81 -5.23 3.90 3.41
N ASN A 82 -6.30 4.68 3.29
CA ASN A 82 -6.24 6.02 2.69
C ASN A 82 -6.13 7.07 3.79
N PHE A 83 -4.99 7.78 3.81
CA PHE A 83 -4.71 8.85 4.76
C PHE A 83 -5.04 10.21 4.14
N HIS A 84 -5.99 10.93 4.74
CA HIS A 84 -6.40 12.25 4.29
C HIS A 84 -6.06 13.31 5.34
N VAL A 85 -5.29 14.32 4.94
CA VAL A 85 -5.07 15.51 5.77
C VAL A 85 -6.30 16.43 5.75
N PRO A 86 -6.47 17.29 6.77
CA PRO A 86 -7.45 18.37 6.70
C PRO A 86 -7.24 19.26 5.46
N LYS A 87 -8.33 19.74 4.85
CA LYS A 87 -8.26 20.51 3.60
C LYS A 87 -7.37 21.76 3.70
N SER A 88 -7.36 22.41 4.87
CA SER A 88 -6.48 23.56 5.15
C SER A 88 -5.00 23.23 4.98
N VAL A 89 -4.56 22.04 5.40
CA VAL A 89 -3.17 21.58 5.26
C VAL A 89 -2.83 21.33 3.79
N SER A 90 -3.73 20.71 3.02
CA SER A 90 -3.52 20.53 1.58
C SER A 90 -3.43 21.87 0.83
N ILE A 91 -4.27 22.85 1.18
CA ILE A 91 -4.23 24.19 0.58
C ILE A 91 -2.91 24.87 0.94
N LEU A 92 -2.50 24.81 2.20
CA LEU A 92 -1.25 25.41 2.65
C LEU A 92 -0.06 24.84 1.88
N TYR A 93 0.07 23.51 1.78
CA TYR A 93 1.13 22.88 0.99
C TYR A 93 1.04 23.25 -0.49
N GLY A 94 -0.16 23.23 -1.09
CA GLY A 94 -0.34 23.55 -2.51
C GLY A 94 0.07 24.99 -2.88
N LEU A 95 -0.14 25.95 -1.97
CA LEU A 95 0.22 27.36 -2.16
C LEU A 95 1.69 27.64 -1.85
N THR A 96 2.22 27.03 -0.79
CA THR A 96 3.57 27.34 -0.27
C THR A 96 4.66 26.45 -0.81
N ARG A 97 4.31 25.22 -1.23
CA ARG A 97 5.26 24.13 -1.53
C ARG A 97 6.25 23.89 -0.39
N ASP A 98 5.81 24.12 0.85
CA ASP A 98 6.62 23.88 2.04
C ASP A 98 6.75 22.37 2.30
N GLU A 99 7.90 21.81 1.93
CA GLU A 99 8.22 20.38 2.06
C GLU A 99 8.08 19.86 3.50
N ARG A 100 8.24 20.72 4.51
CA ARG A 100 8.08 20.33 5.92
C ARG A 100 6.66 19.81 6.21
N ILE A 101 5.65 20.30 5.48
CA ILE A 101 4.27 19.82 5.61
C ILE A 101 4.14 18.40 5.06
N LEU A 102 4.79 18.14 3.92
CA LEU A 102 4.77 16.82 3.29
C LEU A 102 5.55 15.80 4.12
N ASP A 103 6.70 16.18 4.66
CA ASP A 103 7.52 15.34 5.52
C ASP A 103 6.78 14.99 6.81
N ALA A 104 6.22 15.99 7.51
CA ALA A 104 5.42 15.76 8.71
C ALA A 104 4.21 14.84 8.42
N PHE A 105 3.59 14.97 7.24
CA PHE A 105 2.51 14.07 6.84
C PHE A 105 3.02 12.65 6.62
N ARG A 106 4.11 12.46 5.88
CA ARG A 106 4.72 11.14 5.65
C ARG A 106 5.13 10.45 6.95
N GLU A 107 5.76 11.20 7.86
CA GLU A 107 6.11 10.71 9.20
C GLU A 107 4.88 10.24 9.98
N SER A 108 3.77 11.00 9.92
CA SER A 108 2.53 10.60 10.58
C SER A 108 1.92 9.32 10.01
N VAL A 109 2.03 9.12 8.68
CA VAL A 109 1.59 7.89 8.01
C VAL A 109 2.48 6.72 8.43
N GLU A 110 3.80 6.91 8.44
CA GLU A 110 4.75 5.89 8.84
C GLU A 110 4.52 5.43 10.29
N ALA A 111 4.43 6.37 11.23
CA ALA A 111 4.13 6.06 12.64
C ALA A 111 2.81 5.29 12.79
N THR A 112 1.75 5.70 12.08
CA THR A 112 0.46 4.98 12.12
C THR A 112 0.57 3.57 11.54
N MET A 113 1.36 3.39 10.48
CA MET A 113 1.57 2.08 9.86
C MET A 113 2.41 1.15 10.75
N GLU A 114 3.34 1.69 11.55
CA GLU A 114 4.07 0.92 12.58
C GLU A 114 3.13 0.39 13.66
N ASP A 115 2.21 1.22 14.15
CA ASP A 115 1.17 0.81 15.11
C ASP A 115 0.25 -0.27 14.50
N ILE A 116 -0.18 -0.08 13.25
CA ILE A 116 -0.98 -1.06 12.51
C ILE A 116 -0.23 -2.38 12.37
N GLU A 117 1.07 -2.36 12.03
CA GLU A 117 1.90 -3.56 11.89
C GLU A 117 2.08 -4.30 13.23
N ALA A 118 2.22 -3.57 14.34
CA ALA A 118 2.34 -4.16 15.68
C ALA A 118 1.10 -4.98 16.08
N GLU A 119 -0.09 -4.56 15.63
CA GLU A 119 -1.37 -5.22 15.93
C GLU A 119 -1.77 -6.26 14.87
N MET A 120 -0.92 -6.55 13.88
CA MET A 120 -1.23 -7.57 12.87
C MET A 120 -1.26 -8.98 13.47
N GLN A 121 -2.35 -9.69 13.24
CA GLN A 121 -2.60 -11.02 13.80
C GLN A 121 -3.04 -12.01 12.73
N THR A 122 -2.75 -13.28 12.97
CA THR A 122 -3.28 -14.39 12.19
C THR A 122 -3.94 -15.40 13.12
N ARG A 123 -4.94 -16.11 12.63
CA ARG A 123 -5.61 -17.16 13.40
C ARG A 123 -4.79 -18.45 13.33
N VAL A 124 -4.21 -18.85 14.46
CA VAL A 124 -3.66 -20.21 14.64
C VAL A 124 -4.84 -21.16 14.92
N ARG A 125 -4.89 -22.29 14.22
CA ARG A 125 -5.91 -23.33 14.40
C ARG A 125 -5.29 -24.57 14.98
#